data_AF-A0A931PFD3-F1
#
_entry.id   AF-A0A931PFD3-F1
#
_cell.length_a   1.000
_cell.length_b   1.000
_cell.length_c   1.000
_cell.angle_alpha   90.00
_cell.angle_beta   90.00
_cell.angle_gamma   90.00
#
_symmetry.space_group_name_H-M   'P 1'
#
loop_
_entity.id
_entity.type
_entity.pdbx_description
1 polymer ?
#
loop_
_entity_poly.entity_id
_entity_poly.type
_entity_poly.pdbx_seq_one_letter_code
_entity_poly.pdbx_strand_id
1 'polypeptide(L)'
;MQETPSRASSQPNRAPQVSGEEAALNDVEVGKRILRFLRLLNASSNDDALREFAMQRNWMDAAGEPTREGRRLVHGFDSAERPGDMSQ
;
A
#
# COMPACT_ATOMS: atom_id res chain seq x y z
N MET A 1 -32.37 -17.05 50.78
CA MET A 1 -32.15 -17.61 49.44
C MET A 1 -33.00 -16.81 48.48
N GLN A 2 -32.37 -15.98 47.64
CA GLN A 2 -33.01 -15.36 46.48
C GLN A 2 -31.98 -15.43 45.36
N GLU A 3 -32.23 -16.33 44.42
CA GLU A 3 -31.49 -16.47 43.16
C GLU A 3 -32.12 -15.49 42.16
N THR A 4 -31.28 -14.65 41.54
CA THR A 4 -31.65 -13.90 40.35
C THR A 4 -30.65 -14.18 39.24
N PRO A 5 -31.12 -14.32 37.99
CA PRO A 5 -30.44 -15.06 36.94
C PRO A 5 -29.33 -14.26 36.25
N SER A 6 -28.32 -15.02 35.82
CA SER A 6 -27.20 -14.63 34.97
C SER A 6 -27.62 -13.73 33.81
N ARG A 7 -27.27 -12.44 33.88
CA ARG A 7 -27.23 -11.59 32.69
C ARG A 7 -25.89 -11.77 32.01
N ALA A 8 -25.82 -12.77 31.13
CA ALA A 8 -24.88 -12.75 30.03
C ALA A 8 -25.10 -11.44 29.25
N SER A 9 -24.14 -10.54 29.31
CA SER A 9 -24.02 -9.42 28.39
C SER A 9 -22.57 -9.40 27.93
N SER A 10 -22.32 -10.33 27.03
CA SER A 10 -21.54 -10.14 25.80
C SER A 10 -21.22 -8.68 25.53
N GLN A 11 -19.95 -8.33 25.62
CA GLN A 11 -19.17 -7.76 24.53
C GLN A 11 -17.77 -7.46 25.08
N PRO A 12 -16.73 -8.25 24.74
CA PRO A 12 -15.38 -7.73 24.84
C PRO A 12 -15.35 -6.49 23.92
N ASN A 13 -14.95 -5.37 24.49
CA ASN A 13 -14.73 -4.11 23.79
C ASN A 13 -13.57 -4.30 22.81
N ARG A 14 -13.84 -5.03 21.72
CA ARG A 14 -12.95 -5.18 20.57
C ARG A 14 -12.98 -3.79 19.93
N ALA A 15 -11.92 -3.02 20.16
CA ALA A 15 -11.59 -1.90 19.31
C ALA A 15 -11.87 -2.32 17.85
N PRO A 16 -12.45 -1.45 17.00
CA PRO A 16 -12.59 -1.76 15.60
C PRO A 16 -11.23 -2.24 15.15
N GLN A 17 -11.16 -3.53 14.83
CA GLN A 17 -10.04 -4.10 14.13
C GLN A 17 -10.23 -3.45 12.78
N VAL A 18 -9.69 -2.25 12.63
CA VAL A 18 -9.42 -1.70 11.33
C VAL A 18 -8.60 -2.81 10.73
N SER A 19 -9.23 -3.60 9.88
CA SER A 19 -8.58 -4.59 9.06
C SER A 19 -7.60 -3.79 8.22
N GLY A 20 -6.46 -3.47 8.83
CA GLY A 20 -5.23 -3.04 8.20
C GLY A 20 -4.61 -4.23 7.48
N GLU A 21 -5.46 -4.99 6.79
CA GLU A 21 -5.10 -5.67 5.58
C GLU A 21 -4.92 -4.57 4.52
N GLU A 22 -3.98 -3.64 4.79
CA GLU A 22 -3.10 -3.15 3.73
C GLU A 22 -2.48 -4.44 3.21
N ALA A 23 -3.17 -5.07 2.25
CA ALA A 23 -2.68 -6.22 1.54
C ALA A 23 -1.28 -5.82 1.10
N ALA A 24 -0.26 -6.38 1.76
CA ALA A 24 1.12 -5.99 1.55
C ALA A 24 1.33 -6.07 0.04
N LEU A 25 1.42 -4.90 -0.61
CA LEU A 25 1.46 -4.82 -2.06
C LEU A 25 2.65 -5.67 -2.47
N ASN A 26 2.37 -6.77 -3.18
CA ASN A 26 3.41 -7.69 -3.62
C ASN A 26 4.49 -6.88 -4.35
N ASP A 27 5.76 -7.16 -4.09
CA ASP A 27 6.89 -6.41 -4.66
C ASP A 27 6.84 -6.35 -6.20
N VAL A 28 6.26 -7.38 -6.83
CA VAL A 28 5.93 -7.40 -8.25
C VAL A 28 4.94 -6.30 -8.66
N GLU A 29 3.88 -6.08 -7.88
CA GLU A 29 2.87 -5.04 -8.15
C GLU A 29 3.41 -3.65 -7.88
N VAL A 30 4.21 -3.47 -6.83
CA VAL A 30 4.91 -2.21 -6.55
C VAL A 30 5.82 -1.86 -7.73
N GLY A 31 6.58 -2.82 -8.23
CA GLY A 31 7.46 -2.62 -9.38
C GLY A 31 6.71 -2.17 -10.64
N LYS A 32 5.60 -2.83 -10.98
CA LYS A 32 4.73 -2.43 -12.10
C LYS A 32 4.19 -1.02 -11.94
N ARG A 33 3.78 -0.63 -10.73
CA ARG A 33 3.25 0.72 -10.45
C ARG A 33 4.31 1.80 -10.64
N ILE A 34 5.54 1.57 -10.19
CA ILE A 34 6.67 2.48 -10.41
C ILE A 34 6.92 2.66 -11.92
N LEU A 35 6.97 1.58 -12.69
CA LEU A 35 7.19 1.64 -14.14
C LEU A 35 6.03 2.35 -14.85
N ARG A 36 4.79 2.06 -14.47
CA ARG A 36 3.60 2.74 -15.00
C ARG A 36 3.65 4.24 -14.74
N PHE A 37 4.05 4.63 -13.53
CA PHE A 37 4.22 6.05 -13.17
C PHE A 37 5.27 6.73 -14.03
N LEU A 38 6.44 6.09 -14.21
CA LEU A 38 7.49 6.62 -15.06
C LEU A 38 7.05 6.73 -16.53
N ARG A 39 6.23 5.79 -17.00
CA ARG A 39 5.63 5.83 -18.34
C ARG A 39 4.69 7.03 -18.51
N LEU A 40 3.91 7.36 -17.47
CA LEU A 40 3.04 8.55 -17.48
C LEU A 40 3.85 9.86 -17.49
N LEU A 41 4.97 9.92 -16.77
CA LEU A 41 5.79 11.12 -16.69
C LEU A 41 6.68 11.36 -17.92
N ASN A 42 7.30 10.31 -18.44
CA ASN A 42 8.41 10.44 -19.39
C ASN A 42 8.01 10.10 -20.84
N ALA A 43 6.77 9.67 -21.08
CA ALA A 43 6.24 9.21 -22.38
C ALA A 43 7.10 8.14 -23.11
N SER A 44 8.15 7.63 -22.47
CA SER A 44 9.01 6.57 -23.01
C SER A 44 8.26 5.25 -22.96
N SER A 45 8.22 4.56 -24.09
CA SER A 45 7.54 3.25 -24.22
C SER A 45 8.49 2.07 -24.01
N ASN A 46 9.76 2.32 -23.67
CA ASN A 46 10.75 1.28 -23.45
C ASN A 46 10.88 0.97 -21.95
N ASP A 47 10.34 -0.18 -21.52
CA ASP A 47 10.35 -0.63 -20.13
C ASP A 47 11.77 -0.78 -19.55
N ASP A 48 12.77 -1.17 -20.35
CA ASP A 48 14.16 -1.26 -19.87
C ASP A 48 14.71 0.11 -19.47
N ALA A 49 14.48 1.13 -20.30
CA ALA A 49 14.89 2.50 -19.99
C ALA A 49 14.18 3.07 -18.76
N LEU A 50 12.89 2.70 -18.56
CA LEU A 50 12.14 3.07 -17.37
C LEU A 50 12.70 2.37 -16.12
N ARG A 51 13.11 1.10 -16.25
CA ARG A 51 13.71 0.33 -15.15
C ARG A 51 15.09 0.89 -14.77
N GLU A 52 15.93 1.20 -15.75
CA GLU A 52 17.22 1.86 -15.50
C GLU A 52 17.02 3.22 -14.81
N PHE A 53 16.04 4.00 -15.23
CA PHE A 53 15.71 5.26 -14.57
C PHE A 53 15.21 5.05 -13.12
N ALA A 54 14.37 4.04 -12.88
CA ALA A 54 13.93 3.68 -11.54
C ALA A 54 15.11 3.26 -10.64
N MET A 55 16.09 2.55 -11.19
CA MET A 55 17.33 2.19 -10.49
C MET A 55 18.20 3.41 -10.18
N GLN A 56 18.39 4.32 -11.15
CA GLN A 56 19.13 5.58 -10.94
C GLN A 56 18.51 6.46 -9.85
N ARG A 57 17.17 6.41 -9.70
CA ARG A 57 16.43 7.11 -8.65
C ARG A 57 16.35 6.36 -7.31
N ASN A 58 17.03 5.23 -7.18
CA ASN A 58 16.97 4.35 -6.02
C ASN A 58 15.56 3.82 -5.70
N TRP A 59 14.64 3.77 -6.67
CA TRP A 59 13.30 3.22 -6.49
C TRP A 59 13.25 1.71 -6.73
N MET A 60 14.17 1.20 -7.55
CA MET A 60 14.42 -0.22 -7.75
C MET A 60 15.90 -0.53 -7.50
N ASP A 61 16.19 -1.76 -7.09
CA ASP A 61 17.55 -2.26 -6.97
C ASP A 61 18.06 -2.89 -8.28
N ALA A 62 19.28 -3.44 -8.26
CA ALA A 62 19.90 -4.09 -9.42
C ALA A 62 19.19 -5.40 -9.84
N ALA A 63 18.46 -6.05 -8.94
CA ALA A 63 17.59 -7.18 -9.28
C ALA A 63 16.25 -6.71 -9.89
N GLY A 64 15.98 -5.40 -9.85
CA GLY A 64 14.72 -4.76 -10.24
C GLY A 64 13.61 -4.96 -9.23
N GLU A 65 13.95 -5.30 -7.99
CA GLU A 65 13.01 -5.31 -6.89
C GLU A 65 12.82 -3.89 -6.37
N PRO A 66 11.60 -3.54 -5.93
CA PRO A 66 11.34 -2.21 -5.38
C PRO A 66 12.09 -2.03 -4.04
N THR A 67 12.84 -0.92 -3.95
CA THR A 67 13.51 -0.55 -2.71
C THR A 67 12.49 -0.02 -1.70
N ARG A 68 12.96 0.32 -0.49
CA ARG A 68 12.15 1.02 0.50
C ARG A 68 11.64 2.38 0.00
N GLU A 69 12.42 3.09 -0.81
CA GLU A 69 12.03 4.37 -1.42
C GLU A 69 10.98 4.17 -2.51
N GLY A 70 11.16 3.17 -3.37
CA GLY A 70 10.16 2.83 -4.40
C GLY A 70 8.81 2.44 -3.81
N ARG A 71 8.81 1.67 -2.70
CA ARG A 71 7.58 1.37 -1.95
C ARG A 71 6.93 2.64 -1.41
N ARG A 72 7.69 3.54 -0.79
CA ARG A 72 7.16 4.82 -0.29
C ARG A 72 6.56 5.70 -1.39
N LEU A 73 7.19 5.75 -2.56
CA LEU A 73 6.66 6.46 -3.72
C LEU A 73 5.26 5.95 -4.07
N VAL A 74 5.11 4.63 -4.20
CA VAL A 74 3.83 4.00 -4.55
C VAL A 74 2.76 4.22 -3.46
N HIS A 75 3.12 4.11 -2.17
CA HIS A 75 2.18 4.40 -1.08
C HIS A 75 1.73 5.88 -1.08
N GLY A 76 2.64 6.81 -1.37
CA GLY A 76 2.31 8.23 -1.50
C GLY A 76 1.36 8.52 -2.66
N PHE A 77 1.51 7.81 -3.77
CA PHE A 77 0.60 7.89 -4.92
C PHE A 77 -0.77 7.27 -4.65
N ASP A 78 -0.84 6.06 -4.07
CA ASP A 78 -2.12 5.41 -3.78
C ASP A 78 -2.95 6.24 -2.77
N SER A 79 -2.26 6.88 -1.82
CA SER A 79 -2.88 7.83 -0.87
C SER A 79 -3.40 9.10 -1.56
N ALA A 80 -2.75 9.56 -2.63
CA ALA A 80 -3.19 10.71 -3.42
C ALA A 80 -4.31 10.36 -4.43
N GLU A 81 -4.34 9.12 -4.95
CA GLU A 81 -5.39 8.59 -5.82
C GLU A 81 -6.68 8.24 -5.08
N ARG A 82 -6.64 8.15 -3.74
CA ARG A 82 -7.83 8.06 -2.87
C ARG A 82 -8.12 9.37 -2.13
N PRO A 83 -8.60 10.44 -2.78
CA PRO A 83 -9.10 11.64 -2.10
C PRO A 83 -10.49 11.42 -1.47
N GLY A 84 -10.76 10.24 -0.88
CA GLY A 84 -12.12 9.81 -0.50
C GLY A 84 -12.34 9.27 0.92
N ASP A 85 -11.30 8.98 1.71
CA ASP A 85 -11.47 8.39 3.05
C ASP A 85 -11.08 9.37 4.19
N MET A 86 -11.33 10.66 3.98
CA MET A 86 -11.46 11.64 5.07
C MET A 86 -12.94 11.92 5.30
N SER A 87 -13.70 10.87 5.64
CA SER A 87 -15.00 11.06 6.26
C SER A 87 -14.77 11.18 7.77
N GLN A 88 -14.64 12.43 8.23
CA GLN A 88 -14.84 12.77 9.64
C GLN A 88 -16.30 12.57 10.03
#